data_AF-A0A6G3SGW7-F1
#
_entry.id   AF-A0A6G3SGW7-F1
#
_cell.length_a   1.000
_cell.length_b   1.000
_cell.length_c   1.000
_cell.angle_alpha   90.00
_cell.angle_beta   90.00
_cell.angle_gamma   90.00
#
_symmetry.space_group_name_H-M   'P 1'
#
loop_
_entity.id
_entity.type
_entity.pdbx_description
1 polymer ?
#
loop_
_entity_poly.entity_id
_entity_poly.type
_entity_poly.pdbx_seq_one_letter_code
_entity_poly.pdbx_strand_id
1 'polypeptide(L)'
;TAVGLLTVAAAVGTSAAGHDRAPGGPALLDVLGWVLVVALIAGTLAVIGVVAHRGRSESTLDAGLDGVLVRMLPYAALVLLALTMVYAGWSRPGWRSAGRLPGDTTFGGIALIQGALVVALAVVAQKIYRTARDRRIALRGLGGPATAMLGCALGGVMSGGIAQRVADWLDGTRGLIKGPPVLLSWQASVIPPLLVAVAVLCAVLAVRTARLKKREKAQVPLDYGLDRPGGEPEDVARTERIAGTRARAVLTDRAPLLFGVVSSVTLLLGVLAVAGAWATGKVPGTAAEGTYSVVQGAADTAQALGSWLIGAGFILFVTWGRRAYKDASARRTIGILWDVGTFWPRAAHPFAPPCYAERAVPDLTWRMATWTRTTGGRLVLSGHSQGSVLAAAAAWQLQPSLRKRVGLLTYGSPLERLYGRWFPAQFGPDALAALHRQVDCWRNLYRRTDPIGGPIGLPGECGPRVDHPALLDPLAYGRTEQHPLPAPILGHGDYQADPVFAEERETLLARLKPGVPQPRPEGEPQGSSGRSSA
;
A
#
# COMPACT_ATOMS: atom_id res chain seq x y z
N THR A 1 19.24 -0.33 10.18
CA THR A 1 19.78 -0.56 11.54
C THR A 1 20.69 0.55 12.01
N ALA A 2 21.80 0.84 11.30
CA ALA A 2 22.75 1.90 11.70
C ALA A 2 22.10 3.24 12.02
N VAL A 3 21.19 3.75 11.15
CA VAL A 3 20.40 4.98 11.41
C VAL A 3 19.77 4.97 12.80
N GLY A 4 19.02 3.92 13.14
CA GLY A 4 18.32 3.83 14.43
C GLY A 4 19.26 3.82 15.62
N LEU A 5 20.37 3.09 15.54
CA LEU A 5 21.40 3.04 16.59
C LEU A 5 22.05 4.42 16.80
N LEU A 6 22.41 5.11 15.70
CA LEU A 6 22.98 6.45 15.74
C LEU A 6 21.98 7.48 16.28
N THR A 7 20.69 7.37 15.95
CA THR A 7 19.64 8.24 16.51
C THR A 7 19.56 8.10 18.02
N VAL A 8 19.56 6.87 18.55
CA VAL A 8 19.54 6.62 20.00
C VAL A 8 20.83 7.14 20.64
N ALA A 9 21.98 6.87 20.03
CA ALA A 9 23.26 7.35 20.53
C ALA A 9 23.32 8.89 20.56
N ALA A 10 22.84 9.57 19.54
CA ALA A 10 22.75 11.03 19.52
C ALA A 10 21.82 11.56 20.61
N ALA A 11 20.63 10.96 20.77
CA ALA A 11 19.66 11.38 21.79
C ALA A 11 20.22 11.26 23.22
N VAL A 12 20.96 10.19 23.52
CA VAL A 12 21.56 9.97 24.84
C VAL A 12 22.81 10.85 25.03
N GLY A 13 23.75 10.81 24.08
CA GLY A 13 25.08 11.42 24.23
C GLY A 13 25.11 12.94 24.18
N THR A 14 24.24 13.57 23.40
CA THR A 14 24.26 15.03 23.22
C THR A 14 23.88 15.79 24.49
N SER A 15 23.02 15.21 25.33
CA SER A 15 22.63 15.80 26.62
C SER A 15 23.79 15.85 27.61
N ALA A 16 24.49 14.72 27.77
CA ALA A 16 25.68 14.60 28.61
C ALA A 16 26.82 15.51 28.12
N ALA A 17 27.09 15.50 26.80
CA ALA A 17 28.11 16.34 26.19
C ALA A 17 27.80 17.85 26.32
N GLY A 18 26.52 18.24 26.27
CA GLY A 18 26.11 19.62 26.52
C GLY A 18 26.36 20.07 27.96
N HIS A 19 26.15 19.18 28.94
CA HIS A 19 26.45 19.46 30.33
C HIS A 19 27.96 19.56 30.59
N ASP A 20 28.74 18.61 30.09
CA ASP A 20 30.20 18.56 30.30
C ASP A 20 30.92 19.77 29.69
N ARG A 21 30.34 20.40 28.67
CA ARG A 21 30.84 21.62 28.03
C ARG A 21 30.52 22.91 28.80
N ALA A 22 29.57 22.87 29.73
CA ALA A 22 29.18 24.05 30.48
C ALA A 22 30.37 24.59 31.30
N PRO A 23 30.42 25.91 31.59
CA PRO A 23 31.49 26.48 32.41
C PRO A 23 31.64 25.74 33.74
N GLY A 24 32.84 25.23 34.03
CA GLY A 24 33.12 24.43 35.23
C GLY A 24 32.97 22.91 35.06
N GLY A 25 32.71 22.41 33.84
CA GLY A 25 32.66 20.98 33.53
C GLY A 25 34.04 20.30 33.51
N PRO A 26 34.12 18.95 33.69
CA PRO A 26 35.39 18.24 33.65
C PRO A 26 36.02 18.23 32.25
N ALA A 27 37.22 18.77 32.10
CA ALA A 27 37.89 18.92 30.80
C ALA A 27 38.03 17.59 30.02
N LEU A 28 38.31 16.48 30.71
CA LEU A 28 38.40 15.16 30.07
C LEU A 28 37.05 14.71 29.47
N LEU A 29 35.94 14.96 30.16
CA LEU A 29 34.62 14.58 29.68
C LEU A 29 34.14 15.48 28.53
N ASP A 30 34.53 16.75 28.51
CA ASP A 30 34.25 17.64 27.36
C ASP A 30 35.00 17.17 26.10
N VAL A 31 36.29 16.81 26.22
CA VAL A 31 37.08 16.25 25.10
C VAL A 31 36.44 14.95 24.59
N LEU A 32 36.09 14.03 25.49
CA LEU A 32 35.40 12.78 25.11
C LEU A 32 34.03 13.05 24.47
N GLY A 33 33.31 14.07 24.96
CA GLY A 33 32.05 14.53 24.38
C GLY A 33 32.22 15.03 22.94
N TRP A 34 33.27 15.80 22.65
CA TRP A 34 33.61 16.22 21.29
C TRP A 34 33.95 15.04 20.37
N VAL A 35 34.77 14.10 20.83
CA VAL A 35 35.09 12.88 20.08
C VAL A 35 33.81 12.11 19.74
N LEU A 36 32.90 11.96 20.71
CA LEU A 36 31.61 11.31 20.51
C LEU A 36 30.76 12.03 19.45
N VAL A 37 30.63 13.35 19.54
CA VAL A 37 29.85 14.16 18.59
C VAL A 37 30.42 14.05 17.18
N VAL A 38 31.74 14.13 17.02
CA VAL A 38 32.41 13.97 15.72
C VAL A 38 32.16 12.57 15.16
N ALA A 39 32.28 11.52 15.98
CA ALA A 39 31.99 10.15 15.56
C ALA A 39 30.53 9.96 15.14
N LEU A 40 29.58 10.56 15.86
CA LEU A 40 28.15 10.54 15.50
C LEU A 40 27.88 11.24 14.16
N ILE A 41 28.49 12.41 13.94
CA ILE A 41 28.38 13.14 12.67
C ILE A 41 28.98 12.33 11.53
N ALA A 42 30.20 11.81 11.70
CA ALA A 42 30.88 11.00 10.70
C ALA A 42 30.07 9.73 10.36
N GLY A 43 29.57 9.02 11.37
CA GLY A 43 28.70 7.87 11.18
C GLY A 43 27.42 8.22 10.42
N THR A 44 26.80 9.36 10.75
CA THR A 44 25.59 9.83 10.07
C THR A 44 25.86 10.19 8.61
N LEU A 45 26.95 10.92 8.33
CA LEU A 45 27.37 11.26 6.97
C LEU A 45 27.72 10.02 6.15
N ALA A 46 28.37 9.01 6.75
CA ALA A 46 28.64 7.74 6.08
C ALA A 46 27.34 7.01 5.72
N VAL A 47 26.36 6.97 6.64
CA VAL A 47 25.03 6.40 6.36
C VAL A 47 24.32 7.17 5.25
N ILE A 48 24.32 8.51 5.27
CA ILE A 48 23.74 9.34 4.21
C ILE A 48 24.43 9.05 2.87
N GLY A 49 25.76 8.98 2.85
CA GLY A 49 26.54 8.66 1.67
C GLY A 49 26.16 7.30 1.07
N VAL A 50 26.07 6.26 1.91
CA VAL A 50 25.64 4.92 1.50
C VAL A 50 24.21 4.92 0.97
N VAL A 51 23.27 5.60 1.64
CA VAL A 51 21.86 5.67 1.22
C VAL A 51 21.71 6.47 -0.08
N ALA A 52 22.45 7.58 -0.23
CA ALA A 52 22.40 8.43 -1.41
C ALA A 52 23.05 7.80 -2.65
N HIS A 53 24.05 6.93 -2.46
CA HIS A 53 24.71 6.21 -3.54
C HIS A 53 23.97 4.92 -3.92
N ARG A 54 23.37 4.21 -2.97
CA ARG A 54 22.61 2.99 -3.27
C ARG A 54 21.41 3.24 -4.16
N GLY A 55 21.30 2.46 -5.23
CA GLY A 55 20.03 2.24 -5.95
C GLY A 55 19.63 3.33 -6.94
N ARG A 56 20.58 4.16 -7.43
CA ARG A 56 20.29 5.18 -8.44
C ARG A 56 20.18 4.68 -9.88
N SER A 57 20.56 3.42 -10.14
CA SER A 57 20.51 2.85 -11.48
C SER A 57 19.51 1.69 -11.52
N GLU A 58 18.42 1.87 -12.27
CA GLU A 58 17.49 0.78 -12.63
C GLU A 58 18.13 -0.20 -13.64
N SER A 59 19.24 0.18 -14.28
CA SER A 59 19.88 -0.58 -15.35
C SER A 59 21.13 -1.36 -14.91
N THR A 60 21.70 -1.05 -13.75
CA THR A 60 22.92 -1.71 -13.24
C THR A 60 22.83 -1.96 -11.75
N LEU A 61 23.03 -3.21 -11.34
CA LEU A 61 23.21 -3.55 -9.92
C LEU A 61 24.43 -2.80 -9.38
N ASP A 62 24.20 -1.96 -8.37
CA ASP A 62 25.28 -1.20 -7.73
C ASP A 62 26.09 -2.13 -6.81
N ALA A 63 27.12 -2.74 -7.38
CA ALA A 63 28.11 -3.56 -6.69
C ALA A 63 29.33 -2.74 -6.23
N GLY A 64 29.36 -1.42 -6.49
CA GLY A 64 30.53 -0.56 -6.26
C GLY A 64 30.72 -0.10 -4.81
N LEU A 65 29.65 -0.06 -4.02
CA LEU A 65 29.75 0.18 -2.59
C LEU A 65 30.28 -1.08 -1.88
N ASP A 66 31.43 -0.95 -1.22
CA ASP A 66 32.09 -2.05 -0.52
C ASP A 66 31.11 -2.77 0.42
N GLY A 67 30.90 -4.06 0.16
CA GLY A 67 30.07 -4.93 0.98
C GLY A 67 30.53 -4.94 2.44
N VAL A 68 31.82 -4.71 2.68
CA VAL A 68 32.40 -4.53 4.02
C VAL A 68 31.84 -3.28 4.69
N LEU A 69 31.82 -2.12 4.02
CA LEU A 69 31.28 -0.87 4.58
C LEU A 69 29.81 -1.05 5.00
N VAL A 70 28.98 -1.61 4.13
CA VAL A 70 27.55 -1.84 4.43
C VAL A 70 27.37 -2.84 5.58
N ARG A 71 28.21 -3.88 5.63
CA ARG A 71 28.16 -4.90 6.69
C ARG A 71 28.66 -4.37 8.03
N MET A 72 29.68 -3.51 8.03
CA MET A 72 30.33 -2.99 9.23
C MET A 72 29.59 -1.81 9.84
N LEU A 73 28.89 -0.99 9.05
CA LEU A 73 28.20 0.22 9.52
C LEU A 73 27.23 -0.03 10.69
N PRO A 74 26.40 -1.10 10.71
CA PRO A 74 25.56 -1.41 11.86
C PRO A 74 26.36 -1.78 13.11
N TYR A 75 27.47 -2.52 12.98
CA TYR A 75 28.32 -2.89 14.11
C TYR A 75 29.08 -1.68 14.65
N ALA A 76 29.61 -0.82 13.78
CA ALA A 76 30.25 0.43 14.17
C ALA A 76 29.26 1.35 14.92
N ALA A 77 28.02 1.47 14.42
CA ALA A 77 26.97 2.22 15.09
C ALA A 77 26.57 1.60 16.45
N LEU A 78 26.60 0.27 16.58
CA LEU A 78 26.33 -0.43 17.84
C LEU A 78 27.44 -0.18 18.86
N VAL A 79 28.71 -0.28 18.44
CA VAL A 79 29.86 0.04 19.29
C VAL A 79 29.80 1.49 19.73
N LEU A 80 29.52 2.42 18.81
CA LEU A 80 29.37 3.84 19.14
C LEU A 80 28.23 4.06 20.13
N LEU A 81 27.08 3.41 19.96
CA LEU A 81 25.99 3.45 20.94
C LEU A 81 26.44 2.94 22.32
N ALA A 82 27.13 1.81 22.39
CA ALA A 82 27.62 1.27 23.66
C ALA A 82 28.60 2.23 24.34
N LEU A 83 29.53 2.83 23.59
CA LEU A 83 30.44 3.86 24.09
C LEU A 83 29.68 5.09 24.57
N THR A 84 28.64 5.53 23.84
CA THR A 84 27.77 6.62 24.27
C THR A 84 27.06 6.30 25.58
N MET A 85 26.57 5.08 25.77
CA MET A 85 25.89 4.66 27.00
C MET A 85 26.86 4.69 28.19
N VAL A 86 28.10 4.25 28.01
CA VAL A 86 29.14 4.32 29.04
C VAL A 86 29.47 5.78 29.38
N TYR A 87 29.66 6.63 28.36
CA TYR A 87 29.94 8.05 28.54
C TYR A 87 28.80 8.79 29.24
N ALA A 88 27.56 8.57 28.81
CA ALA A 88 26.38 9.22 29.39
C ALA A 88 26.06 8.68 30.79
N GLY A 89 26.32 7.40 31.06
CA GLY A 89 26.16 6.77 32.37
C GLY A 89 27.26 7.08 33.37
N TRP A 90 28.35 7.76 32.95
CA TRP A 90 29.44 8.12 33.84
C TRP A 90 28.98 9.06 34.95
N SER A 91 29.44 8.81 36.18
CA SER A 91 29.03 9.59 37.36
C SER A 91 29.45 11.05 37.23
N ARG A 92 28.48 11.95 37.40
CA ARG A 92 28.67 13.41 37.41
C ARG A 92 28.06 13.99 38.70
N PRO A 93 28.85 14.13 39.78
CA PRO A 93 28.36 14.64 41.06
C PRO A 93 27.71 16.02 40.90
N GLY A 94 26.53 16.21 41.48
CA GLY A 94 25.78 17.48 41.40
C GLY A 94 24.93 17.65 40.13
N TRP A 95 25.08 16.78 39.13
CA TRP A 95 24.18 16.78 37.97
C TRP A 95 22.84 16.15 38.35
N ARG A 96 21.84 17.00 38.55
CA ARG A 96 20.45 16.58 38.82
C ARG A 96 19.60 16.83 37.58
N SER A 97 18.75 15.86 37.25
CA SER A 97 17.74 16.03 36.21
C SER A 97 16.80 17.16 36.60
N ALA A 98 16.72 18.20 35.76
CA ALA A 98 15.85 19.35 35.95
C ALA A 98 15.31 19.82 34.58
N GLY A 99 14.05 20.27 34.56
CA GLY A 99 13.40 20.73 33.32
C GLY A 99 12.71 19.62 32.52
N ARG A 100 12.42 19.90 31.25
CA ARG A 100 11.88 18.89 30.31
C ARG A 100 13.01 18.02 29.77
N LEU A 101 12.67 16.81 29.33
CA LEU A 101 13.61 15.96 28.60
C LEU A 101 14.20 16.73 27.41
N PRO A 102 15.52 16.61 27.13
CA PRO A 102 16.13 17.15 25.94
C PRO A 102 15.39 16.66 24.69
N GLY A 103 15.00 17.57 23.78
CA GLY A 103 14.39 17.21 22.50
C GLY A 103 12.94 17.66 22.25
N ASP A 104 12.33 18.47 23.13
CA ASP A 104 11.00 19.08 22.88
C ASP A 104 10.97 19.83 21.52
N THR A 105 12.03 20.60 21.23
CA THR A 105 12.23 21.25 19.93
C THR A 105 12.54 20.27 18.80
N THR A 106 13.20 19.14 19.09
CA THR A 106 13.53 18.10 18.11
C THR A 106 12.29 17.44 17.54
N PHE A 107 11.27 17.15 18.36
CA PHE A 107 10.00 16.59 17.86
C PHE A 107 9.28 17.57 16.92
N GLY A 108 9.28 18.87 17.25
CA GLY A 108 8.75 19.91 16.38
C GLY A 108 9.54 20.03 15.07
N GLY A 109 10.86 20.02 15.14
CA GLY A 109 11.74 20.04 13.97
C GLY A 109 11.55 18.83 13.06
N ILE A 110 11.44 17.63 13.62
CA ILE A 110 11.16 16.40 12.86
C ILE A 110 9.81 16.51 12.15
N ALA A 111 8.75 16.91 12.87
CA ALA A 111 7.42 17.06 12.29
C ALA A 111 7.41 18.10 11.15
N LEU A 112 8.11 19.22 11.33
CA LEU A 112 8.27 20.26 10.30
C LEU A 112 9.00 19.72 9.07
N ILE A 113 10.15 19.07 9.25
CA ILE A 113 10.95 18.52 8.14
C ILE A 113 10.16 17.44 7.41
N GLN A 114 9.49 16.53 8.12
CA GLN A 114 8.63 15.51 7.52
C GLN A 114 7.50 16.16 6.72
N GLY A 115 6.81 17.16 7.27
CA GLY A 115 5.77 17.90 6.57
C GLY A 115 6.30 18.60 5.31
N ALA A 116 7.45 19.26 5.40
CA ALA A 116 8.10 19.92 4.26
C ALA A 116 8.49 18.92 3.17
N LEU A 117 9.05 17.76 3.53
CA LEU A 117 9.39 16.68 2.60
C LEU A 117 8.15 16.09 1.92
N VAL A 118 7.06 15.88 2.66
CA VAL A 118 5.78 15.42 2.12
C VAL A 118 5.21 16.45 1.12
N VAL A 119 5.26 17.74 1.45
CA VAL A 119 4.82 18.81 0.55
C VAL A 119 5.70 18.88 -0.70
N ALA A 120 7.02 18.80 -0.55
CA ALA A 120 7.95 18.75 -1.69
C ALA A 120 7.66 17.54 -2.60
N LEU A 121 7.43 16.36 -2.00
CA LEU A 121 7.06 15.15 -2.72
C LEU A 121 5.72 15.33 -3.45
N ALA A 122 4.72 15.97 -2.84
CA ALA A 122 3.45 16.28 -3.46
C ALA A 122 3.60 17.23 -4.66
N VAL A 123 4.46 18.26 -4.55
CA VAL A 123 4.76 19.18 -5.66
C VAL A 123 5.43 18.44 -6.83
N VAL A 124 6.43 17.62 -6.54
CA VAL A 124 7.13 16.82 -7.56
C VAL A 124 6.18 15.84 -8.23
N ALA A 125 5.42 15.08 -7.45
CA ALA A 125 4.43 14.13 -7.96
C ALA A 125 3.38 14.82 -8.85
N GLN A 126 2.91 16.01 -8.44
CA GLN A 126 1.95 16.77 -9.23
C GLN A 126 2.57 17.31 -10.53
N LYS A 127 3.84 17.71 -10.51
CA LYS A 127 4.57 18.14 -11.71
C LYS A 127 4.70 16.99 -12.72
N ILE A 128 5.05 15.79 -12.26
CA ILE A 128 5.12 14.57 -13.07
C ILE A 128 3.72 14.19 -13.60
N TYR A 129 2.69 14.21 -12.75
CA TYR A 129 1.33 13.91 -13.19
C TYR A 129 0.84 14.87 -14.28
N ARG A 130 1.24 16.13 -14.24
CA ARG A 130 0.84 17.12 -15.24
C ARG A 130 1.42 16.83 -16.62
N THR A 131 2.53 16.10 -16.74
CA THR A 131 3.13 15.73 -18.04
C THR A 131 2.49 14.49 -18.66
N ALA A 132 1.92 13.60 -17.86
CA ALA A 132 1.23 12.38 -18.31
C ALA A 132 -0.09 12.19 -17.54
N ARG A 133 -1.11 12.94 -17.94
CA ARG A 133 -2.40 12.96 -17.24
C ARG A 133 -3.23 11.72 -17.57
N ASP A 134 -3.34 10.80 -16.62
CA ASP A 134 -4.34 9.73 -16.64
C ASP A 134 -5.29 9.86 -15.43
N ARG A 135 -6.58 9.97 -15.73
CA ARG A 135 -7.65 10.12 -14.71
C ARG A 135 -7.77 8.90 -13.78
N ARG A 136 -7.26 7.74 -14.19
CA ARG A 136 -7.35 6.49 -13.42
C ARG A 136 -6.32 6.44 -12.28
N ILE A 137 -5.20 7.17 -12.42
CA ILE A 137 -4.14 7.23 -11.40
C ILE A 137 -4.71 7.70 -10.06
N ALA A 138 -4.39 6.95 -9.00
CA ALA A 138 -4.83 7.22 -7.64
C ALA A 138 -4.44 8.65 -7.23
N LEU A 139 -5.43 9.41 -6.75
CA LEU A 139 -5.26 10.78 -6.28
C LEU A 139 -4.54 11.70 -7.27
N ARG A 140 -4.66 11.45 -8.59
CA ARG A 140 -4.00 12.26 -9.63
C ARG A 140 -2.48 12.38 -9.41
N GLY A 141 -1.85 11.28 -9.00
CA GLY A 141 -0.41 11.20 -8.73
C GLY A 141 -0.02 11.44 -7.26
N LEU A 142 -0.94 11.92 -6.42
CA LEU A 142 -0.65 12.18 -4.99
C LEU A 142 -0.70 10.94 -4.09
N GLY A 143 -0.84 9.74 -4.65
CA GLY A 143 -0.87 8.48 -3.89
C GLY A 143 0.39 8.26 -3.03
N GLY A 144 1.58 8.48 -3.60
CA GLY A 144 2.85 8.40 -2.87
C GLY A 144 2.96 9.40 -1.70
N PRO A 145 2.80 10.71 -1.94
CA PRO A 145 2.77 11.71 -0.87
C PRO A 145 1.73 11.43 0.22
N ALA A 146 0.53 10.98 -0.16
CA ALA A 146 -0.52 10.65 0.82
C ALA A 146 -0.11 9.47 1.72
N THR A 147 0.45 8.42 1.13
CA THR A 147 1.00 7.28 1.88
C THR A 147 2.14 7.71 2.80
N ALA A 148 3.04 8.58 2.33
CA ALA A 148 4.13 9.11 3.15
C ALA A 148 3.62 9.93 4.33
N MET A 149 2.61 10.79 4.13
CA MET A 149 2.00 11.59 5.19
C MET A 149 1.35 10.70 6.26
N LEU A 150 0.56 9.71 5.84
CA LEU A 150 -0.08 8.77 6.77
C LEU A 150 0.95 7.92 7.51
N GLY A 151 2.04 7.53 6.84
CA GLY A 151 3.17 6.85 7.46
C GLY A 151 3.86 7.71 8.52
N CYS A 152 4.12 8.99 8.23
CA CYS A 152 4.70 9.93 9.19
C CYS A 152 3.77 10.14 10.39
N ALA A 153 2.46 10.32 10.14
CA ALA A 153 1.47 10.48 11.20
C ALA A 153 1.39 9.26 12.11
N LEU A 154 1.31 8.05 11.54
CA LEU A 154 1.31 6.80 12.29
C LEU A 154 2.61 6.64 13.10
N GLY A 155 3.75 6.92 12.49
CA GLY A 155 5.05 6.90 13.16
C GLY A 155 5.12 7.89 14.34
N GLY A 156 4.58 9.10 14.16
CA GLY A 156 4.48 10.12 15.19
C GLY A 156 3.60 9.68 16.36
N VAL A 157 2.39 9.18 16.09
CA VAL A 157 1.46 8.68 17.12
C VAL A 157 2.08 7.52 17.91
N MET A 158 2.69 6.56 17.21
CA MET A 158 3.30 5.39 17.86
C MET A 158 4.53 5.77 18.71
N SER A 159 5.40 6.63 18.17
CA SER A 159 6.60 7.08 18.90
C SER A 159 6.23 7.95 20.11
N GLY A 160 5.27 8.87 19.94
CA GLY A 160 4.76 9.72 21.02
C GLY A 160 4.07 8.92 22.12
N GLY A 161 3.22 7.95 21.76
CA GLY A 161 2.53 7.09 22.71
C GLY A 161 3.49 6.23 23.54
N ILE A 162 4.51 5.63 22.90
CA ILE A 162 5.52 4.84 23.60
C ILE A 162 6.35 5.74 24.52
N ALA A 163 6.83 6.88 24.03
CA ALA A 163 7.63 7.82 24.81
C ALA A 163 6.86 8.31 26.05
N GLN A 164 5.58 8.67 25.90
CA GLN A 164 4.73 9.09 26.99
C GLN A 164 4.50 7.97 28.01
N ARG A 165 4.18 6.75 27.57
CA ARG A 165 3.98 5.62 28.50
C ARG A 165 5.24 5.23 29.26
N VAL A 166 6.41 5.26 28.61
CA VAL A 166 7.69 5.00 29.28
C VAL A 166 8.00 6.11 30.29
N ALA A 167 7.74 7.37 29.95
CA ALA A 167 7.90 8.49 30.87
C ALA A 167 6.97 8.35 32.10
N ASP A 168 5.69 8.06 31.88
CA ASP A 168 4.70 7.84 32.95
C ASP A 168 5.13 6.69 33.89
N TRP A 169 5.68 5.60 33.32
CA TRP A 169 6.17 4.45 34.08
C TRP A 169 7.41 4.79 34.92
N LEU A 170 8.37 5.51 34.34
CA LEU A 170 9.60 5.93 35.04
C LEU A 170 9.32 6.97 36.14
N ASP A 171 8.31 7.84 35.95
CA ASP A 171 7.88 8.82 36.96
C ASP A 171 7.21 8.17 38.18
N GLY A 172 6.72 6.93 38.05
CA GLY A 172 6.22 6.13 39.17
C GLY A 172 5.05 6.79 39.92
N THR A 173 4.23 7.61 39.24
CA THR A 173 3.08 8.40 39.76
C THR A 173 3.38 9.60 40.66
N ARG A 174 4.63 10.12 40.71
CA ARG A 174 4.99 11.22 41.61
C ARG A 174 4.82 12.63 41.03
N GLY A 175 4.52 12.77 39.74
CA GLY A 175 4.35 14.09 39.09
C GLY A 175 5.64 14.92 39.08
N LEU A 176 6.80 14.28 39.21
CA LEU A 176 8.11 14.92 39.31
C LEU A 176 8.66 15.24 37.90
N ILE A 177 8.30 14.43 36.91
CA ILE A 177 8.59 14.69 35.50
C ILE A 177 7.43 15.50 34.92
N LYS A 178 7.71 16.74 34.46
CA LYS A 178 6.74 17.55 33.71
C LYS A 178 6.19 16.71 32.55
N GLY A 179 4.87 16.70 32.37
CA GLY A 179 4.12 15.85 31.44
C GLY A 179 4.60 15.88 29.97
N PRO A 180 3.95 15.14 29.05
CA PRO A 180 4.44 14.94 27.69
C PRO A 180 4.78 16.27 27.00
N PRO A 181 5.80 16.28 26.11
CA PRO A 181 6.10 17.42 25.24
C PRO A 181 4.82 18.07 24.72
N VAL A 182 4.73 19.41 24.78
CA VAL A 182 3.51 20.15 24.44
C VAL A 182 2.98 19.75 23.07
N LEU A 183 3.89 19.55 22.12
CA LEU A 183 3.57 19.09 20.78
C LEU A 183 2.86 17.73 20.76
N LEU A 184 3.21 16.78 21.63
CA LEU A 184 2.52 15.48 21.69
C LEU A 184 1.08 15.63 22.18
N SER A 185 0.81 16.55 23.11
CA SER A 185 -0.57 16.87 23.51
C SER A 185 -1.38 17.48 22.37
N TRP A 186 -0.76 18.36 21.57
CA TRP A 186 -1.36 18.89 20.35
C TRP A 186 -1.57 17.82 19.27
N GLN A 187 -0.64 16.89 19.08
CA GLN A 187 -0.81 15.78 18.15
C GLN A 187 -1.89 14.79 18.60
N ALA A 188 -2.03 14.56 19.90
CA ALA A 188 -3.11 13.76 20.46
C ALA A 188 -4.47 14.42 20.22
N SER A 189 -4.58 15.74 20.42
CA SER A 189 -5.84 16.49 20.24
C SER A 189 -6.33 16.55 18.79
N VAL A 190 -5.47 16.21 17.82
CA VAL A 190 -5.82 16.08 16.40
C VAL A 190 -6.65 14.81 16.12
N ILE A 191 -6.58 13.78 16.96
CA ILE A 191 -7.24 12.49 16.69
C ILE A 191 -8.78 12.64 16.68
N PRO A 192 -9.43 13.25 17.69
CA PRO A 192 -10.89 13.42 17.67
C PRO A 192 -11.42 14.18 16.43
N PRO A 193 -10.91 15.36 16.04
CA PRO A 193 -11.38 16.03 14.81
C PRO A 193 -11.08 15.23 13.54
N LEU A 194 -9.98 14.47 13.49
CA LEU A 194 -9.73 13.53 12.39
C LEU A 194 -10.80 12.44 12.32
N LEU A 195 -11.19 11.85 13.46
CA LEU A 195 -12.26 10.85 13.52
C LEU A 195 -13.61 11.42 13.09
N VAL A 196 -13.92 12.67 13.45
CA VAL A 196 -15.12 13.37 12.96
C VAL A 196 -15.07 13.52 11.44
N ALA A 197 -13.94 13.94 10.87
CA ALA A 197 -13.78 14.05 9.41
C ALA A 197 -13.96 12.69 8.71
N VAL A 198 -13.41 11.62 9.29
CA VAL A 198 -13.61 10.24 8.81
C VAL A 198 -15.08 9.83 8.91
N ALA A 199 -15.76 10.11 10.03
CA ALA A 199 -17.17 9.79 10.21
C ALA A 199 -18.07 10.50 9.19
N VAL A 200 -17.82 11.79 8.94
CA VAL A 200 -18.52 12.58 7.90
C VAL A 200 -18.29 11.96 6.52
N LEU A 201 -17.05 11.60 6.18
CA LEU A 201 -16.74 10.95 4.91
C LEU A 201 -17.44 9.59 4.78
N CYS A 202 -17.43 8.77 5.83
CA CYS A 202 -18.15 7.50 5.88
C CYS A 202 -19.66 7.70 5.69
N ALA A 203 -20.26 8.72 6.31
CA ALA A 203 -21.67 9.06 6.12
C ALA A 203 -21.96 9.47 4.66
N VAL A 204 -21.11 10.29 4.05
CA VAL A 204 -21.23 10.68 2.64
C VAL A 204 -21.14 9.45 1.73
N LEU A 205 -20.20 8.54 1.98
CA LEU A 205 -20.05 7.30 1.22
C LEU A 205 -21.23 6.35 1.44
N ALA A 206 -21.78 6.27 2.66
CA ALA A 206 -22.96 5.48 2.97
C ALA A 206 -24.19 6.00 2.21
N VAL A 207 -24.43 7.32 2.22
CA VAL A 207 -25.52 7.95 1.45
C VAL A 207 -25.35 7.70 -0.05
N ARG A 208 -24.14 7.85 -0.60
CA ARG A 208 -23.86 7.56 -2.01
C ARG A 208 -24.09 6.09 -2.35
N THR A 209 -23.69 5.18 -1.48
CA THR A 209 -23.90 3.73 -1.65
C THR A 209 -25.38 3.38 -1.57
N ALA A 210 -26.16 4.01 -0.69
CA ALA A 210 -27.60 3.84 -0.61
C ALA A 210 -28.30 4.34 -1.89
N ARG A 211 -27.88 5.48 -2.43
CA ARG A 211 -28.38 6.00 -3.72
C ARG A 211 -28.03 5.07 -4.89
N LEU A 212 -26.82 4.50 -4.88
CA LEU A 212 -26.42 3.51 -5.89
C LEU A 212 -27.21 2.21 -5.75
N LYS A 213 -27.43 1.70 -4.52
CA LYS A 213 -28.30 0.54 -4.26
C LYS A 213 -29.70 0.77 -4.86
N LYS A 214 -30.27 1.97 -4.70
CA LYS A 214 -31.58 2.30 -5.30
C LYS A 214 -31.58 2.20 -6.82
N ARG A 215 -30.50 2.63 -7.49
CA ARG A 215 -30.35 2.51 -8.96
C ARG A 215 -30.16 1.05 -9.38
N GLU A 216 -29.28 0.32 -8.69
CA GLU A 216 -29.04 -1.10 -8.96
C GLU A 216 -30.30 -1.95 -8.74
N LYS A 217 -31.16 -1.59 -7.79
CA LYS A 217 -32.44 -2.28 -7.56
C LYS A 217 -33.33 -2.28 -8.82
N ALA A 218 -33.31 -1.20 -9.61
CA ALA A 218 -34.03 -1.13 -10.88
C ALA A 218 -33.33 -1.87 -12.02
N GLN A 219 -31.99 -2.01 -11.95
CA GLN A 219 -31.21 -2.66 -13.01
C GLN A 219 -31.17 -4.19 -12.89
N VAL A 220 -31.20 -4.72 -11.66
CA VAL A 220 -31.11 -6.16 -11.42
C VAL A 220 -32.19 -6.96 -12.18
N PRO A 221 -33.49 -6.59 -12.14
CA PRO A 221 -34.51 -7.31 -12.91
C PRO A 221 -34.22 -7.37 -14.41
N LEU A 222 -33.72 -6.27 -14.99
CA LEU A 222 -33.37 -6.19 -16.42
C LEU A 222 -32.19 -7.10 -16.78
N ASP A 223 -31.16 -7.12 -15.92
CA ASP A 223 -29.97 -7.96 -16.14
C ASP A 223 -30.31 -9.47 -16.10
N TYR A 224 -31.34 -9.85 -15.33
CA TYR A 224 -31.86 -11.23 -15.27
C TYR A 224 -33.06 -11.49 -16.20
N GLY A 225 -33.51 -10.48 -16.94
CA GLY A 225 -34.65 -10.60 -17.86
C GLY A 225 -35.99 -10.93 -17.20
N LEU A 226 -36.19 -10.49 -15.95
CA LEU A 226 -37.43 -10.72 -15.19
C LEU A 226 -38.64 -9.98 -15.79
N ASP A 227 -38.39 -8.95 -16.58
CA ASP A 227 -39.37 -8.15 -17.30
C ASP A 227 -39.87 -8.80 -18.60
N ARG A 228 -39.23 -9.88 -19.05
CA ARG A 228 -39.60 -10.58 -20.29
C ARG A 228 -40.86 -11.44 -20.09
N PRO A 229 -41.67 -11.66 -21.15
CA PRO A 229 -42.79 -12.59 -21.09
C PRO A 229 -42.33 -13.99 -20.67
N GLY A 230 -42.92 -14.53 -19.59
CA GLY A 230 -42.51 -15.81 -18.99
C GLY A 230 -41.32 -15.72 -18.02
N GLY A 231 -40.86 -14.51 -17.69
CA GLY A 231 -39.87 -14.27 -16.64
C GLY A 231 -40.39 -14.66 -15.25
N GLU A 232 -39.48 -15.07 -14.37
CA GLU A 232 -39.83 -15.42 -13.00
C GLU A 232 -40.24 -14.19 -12.18
N PRO A 233 -41.15 -14.35 -11.19
CA PRO A 233 -41.61 -13.22 -10.38
C PRO A 233 -40.47 -12.62 -9.55
N GLU A 234 -40.43 -11.29 -9.49
CA GLU A 234 -39.39 -10.58 -8.75
C GLU A 234 -39.51 -10.80 -7.23
N ASP A 235 -38.54 -11.47 -6.63
CA ASP A 235 -38.32 -11.44 -5.17
C ASP A 235 -37.61 -10.13 -4.73
N VAL A 236 -38.38 -9.21 -4.17
CA VAL A 236 -37.89 -7.90 -3.68
C VAL A 236 -36.69 -8.04 -2.72
N ALA A 237 -36.72 -9.01 -1.79
CA ALA A 237 -35.65 -9.17 -0.81
C ALA A 237 -34.36 -9.65 -1.49
N ARG A 238 -34.48 -10.48 -2.52
CA ARG A 238 -33.34 -10.95 -3.31
C ARG A 238 -32.77 -9.87 -4.21
N THR A 239 -33.60 -9.12 -4.95
CA THR A 239 -33.17 -7.93 -5.69
C THR A 239 -32.38 -6.99 -4.80
N GLU A 240 -32.87 -6.74 -3.59
CA GLU A 240 -32.20 -5.85 -2.64
C GLU A 240 -30.84 -6.34 -2.15
N ARG A 241 -30.68 -7.65 -1.94
CA ARG A 241 -29.39 -8.25 -1.58
C ARG A 241 -28.37 -8.15 -2.71
N ILE A 242 -28.79 -8.43 -3.94
CA ILE A 242 -27.93 -8.34 -5.13
C ILE A 242 -27.51 -6.89 -5.37
N ALA A 243 -28.49 -5.98 -5.43
CA ALA A 243 -28.25 -4.55 -5.62
C ALA A 243 -27.38 -3.95 -4.50
N GLY A 244 -27.62 -4.36 -3.25
CA GLY A 244 -26.81 -3.93 -2.10
C GLY A 244 -25.36 -4.44 -2.17
N THR A 245 -25.14 -5.63 -2.73
CA THR A 245 -23.78 -6.18 -2.91
C THR A 245 -23.04 -5.49 -4.05
N ARG A 246 -23.68 -5.28 -5.20
CA ARG A 246 -23.13 -4.47 -6.30
C ARG A 246 -22.78 -3.04 -5.86
N ALA A 247 -23.67 -2.39 -5.11
CA ALA A 247 -23.43 -1.04 -4.62
C ALA A 247 -22.25 -0.95 -3.65
N ARG A 248 -22.11 -1.93 -2.74
CA ARG A 248 -20.97 -1.99 -1.79
C ARG A 248 -19.66 -2.34 -2.49
N ALA A 249 -19.70 -3.17 -3.54
CA ALA A 249 -18.51 -3.53 -4.32
C ALA A 249 -17.81 -2.29 -4.91
N VAL A 250 -18.56 -1.25 -5.30
CA VAL A 250 -18.04 0.03 -5.82
C VAL A 250 -17.32 0.86 -4.75
N LEU A 251 -17.46 0.54 -3.46
CA LEU A 251 -16.82 1.30 -2.38
C LEU A 251 -15.28 1.26 -2.47
N THR A 252 -14.72 0.14 -2.93
CA THR A 252 -13.26 -0.01 -3.14
C THR A 252 -12.74 1.02 -4.15
N ASP A 253 -13.54 1.44 -5.13
CA ASP A 253 -13.15 2.46 -6.10
C ASP A 253 -12.90 3.84 -5.46
N ARG A 254 -13.49 4.03 -4.27
CA ARG A 254 -13.37 5.24 -3.44
C ARG A 254 -12.21 5.17 -2.44
N ALA A 255 -11.48 4.05 -2.35
CA ALA A 255 -10.34 3.94 -1.45
C ALA A 255 -9.29 5.05 -1.66
N PRO A 256 -8.93 5.46 -2.90
CA PRO A 256 -8.03 6.60 -3.08
C PRO A 256 -8.60 7.91 -2.50
N LEU A 257 -9.91 8.18 -2.68
CA LEU A 257 -10.55 9.37 -2.10
C LEU A 257 -10.44 9.38 -0.57
N LEU A 258 -10.72 8.24 0.07
CA LEU A 258 -10.56 8.08 1.51
C LEU A 258 -9.13 8.38 1.94
N PHE A 259 -8.15 7.75 1.30
CA PHE A 259 -6.73 8.00 1.57
C PHE A 259 -6.35 9.48 1.42
N GLY A 260 -6.79 10.14 0.36
CA GLY A 260 -6.45 11.54 0.09
C GLY A 260 -7.09 12.51 1.09
N VAL A 261 -8.36 12.31 1.44
CA VAL A 261 -9.04 13.15 2.44
C VAL A 261 -8.40 12.98 3.80
N VAL A 262 -8.22 11.73 4.26
CA VAL A 262 -7.57 11.45 5.56
C VAL A 262 -6.17 12.06 5.57
N SER A 263 -5.36 11.82 4.54
CA SER A 263 -4.02 12.39 4.44
C SER A 263 -4.01 13.92 4.47
N SER A 264 -4.93 14.58 3.76
CA SER A 264 -4.99 16.04 3.68
C SER A 264 -5.43 16.65 5.01
N VAL A 265 -6.42 16.05 5.66
CA VAL A 265 -6.88 16.47 6.99
C VAL A 265 -5.78 16.24 8.02
N THR A 266 -5.09 15.09 8.00
CA THR A 266 -3.96 14.82 8.89
C THR A 266 -2.82 15.81 8.71
N LEU A 267 -2.47 16.18 7.46
CA LEU A 267 -1.47 17.20 7.19
C LEU A 267 -1.89 18.57 7.77
N LEU A 268 -3.12 19.00 7.48
CA LEU A 268 -3.64 20.28 7.97
C LEU A 268 -3.64 20.33 9.51
N LEU A 269 -4.20 19.31 10.15
CA LEU A 269 -4.26 19.23 11.60
C LEU A 269 -2.86 19.10 12.22
N GLY A 270 -1.92 18.40 11.58
CA GLY A 270 -0.53 18.34 12.00
C GLY A 270 0.19 19.69 11.94
N VAL A 271 -0.06 20.49 10.90
CA VAL A 271 0.46 21.87 10.80
C VAL A 271 -0.12 22.73 11.91
N LEU A 272 -1.43 22.64 12.17
CA LEU A 272 -2.07 23.37 13.27
C LEU A 272 -1.52 22.94 14.64
N ALA A 273 -1.24 21.66 14.83
CA ALA A 273 -0.63 21.14 16.07
C ALA A 273 0.78 21.71 16.31
N VAL A 274 1.63 21.75 15.27
CA VAL A 274 2.98 22.35 15.36
C VAL A 274 2.89 23.85 15.62
N ALA A 275 2.04 24.56 14.87
CA ALA A 275 1.86 26.00 15.03
C ALA A 275 1.32 26.37 16.42
N GLY A 276 0.30 25.65 16.91
CA GLY A 276 -0.29 25.86 18.23
C GLY A 276 0.70 25.59 19.36
N ALA A 277 1.48 24.50 19.26
CA ALA A 277 2.50 24.16 20.24
C ALA A 277 3.59 25.24 20.34
N TRP A 278 4.07 25.75 19.20
CA TRP A 278 5.14 26.76 19.17
C TRP A 278 4.66 28.16 19.55
N ALA A 279 3.49 28.57 19.08
CA ALA A 279 2.95 29.90 19.36
C ALA A 279 2.59 30.09 20.83
N THR A 280 2.08 29.04 21.49
CA THR A 280 1.54 29.15 22.85
C THR A 280 2.47 28.61 23.93
N GLY A 281 3.34 27.65 23.59
CA GLY A 281 4.15 26.92 24.57
C GLY A 281 3.33 26.11 25.60
N LYS A 282 2.01 26.00 25.39
CA LYS A 282 1.01 25.43 26.29
C LYS A 282 0.27 24.28 25.62
N VAL A 283 -0.22 23.35 26.42
CA VAL A 283 -1.10 22.26 25.93
C VAL A 283 -2.43 22.85 25.41
N PRO A 284 -3.14 22.18 24.49
CA PRO A 284 -4.35 22.71 23.84
C PRO A 284 -5.39 23.31 24.80
N GLY A 285 -5.67 22.64 25.92
CA GLY A 285 -6.63 23.11 26.91
C GLY A 285 -6.25 24.47 27.52
N THR A 286 -5.05 24.54 28.09
CA THR A 286 -4.49 25.77 28.68
C THR A 286 -4.23 26.86 27.64
N ALA A 287 -3.95 26.50 26.39
CA ALA A 287 -3.81 27.45 25.29
C ALA A 287 -5.14 28.13 24.91
N ALA A 288 -6.27 27.46 25.16
CA ALA A 288 -7.62 27.98 24.89
C ALA A 288 -8.26 28.70 26.09
N GLU A 289 -7.59 28.76 27.24
CA GLU A 289 -8.05 29.53 28.41
C GLU A 289 -8.24 31.01 28.04
N GLY A 290 -9.39 31.58 28.39
CA GLY A 290 -9.74 32.97 28.08
C GLY A 290 -10.32 33.17 26.67
N THR A 291 -10.52 32.09 25.90
CA THR A 291 -11.32 32.11 24.65
C THR A 291 -12.79 31.82 24.95
N TYR A 292 -13.63 31.67 23.90
CA TYR A 292 -15.03 31.28 24.07
C TYR A 292 -15.16 29.90 24.75
N SER A 293 -16.13 29.75 25.65
CA SER A 293 -16.34 28.52 26.45
C SER A 293 -16.44 27.24 25.60
N VAL A 294 -17.05 27.33 24.41
CA VAL A 294 -17.14 26.21 23.45
C VAL A 294 -15.77 25.82 22.91
N VAL A 295 -14.89 26.79 22.62
CA VAL A 295 -13.54 26.54 22.08
C VAL A 295 -12.66 25.90 23.15
N GLN A 296 -12.69 26.46 24.37
CA GLN A 296 -11.97 25.89 25.51
C GLN A 296 -12.44 24.46 25.82
N GLY A 297 -13.75 24.26 25.94
CA GLY A 297 -14.32 22.93 26.20
C GLY A 297 -14.00 21.92 25.09
N ALA A 298 -13.98 22.35 23.82
CA ALA A 298 -13.59 21.50 22.71
C ALA A 298 -12.09 21.14 22.75
N ALA A 299 -11.21 22.10 23.08
CA ALA A 299 -9.78 21.87 23.20
C ALA A 299 -9.44 20.91 24.35
N ASP A 300 -10.05 21.11 25.52
CA ASP A 300 -9.92 20.22 26.69
C ASP A 300 -10.40 18.81 26.37
N THR A 301 -11.59 18.69 25.78
CA THR A 301 -12.16 17.40 25.37
C THR A 301 -11.28 16.71 24.34
N ALA A 302 -10.82 17.43 23.33
CA ALA A 302 -9.97 16.88 22.27
C ALA A 302 -8.64 16.38 22.82
N GLN A 303 -8.00 17.16 23.71
CA GLN A 303 -6.76 16.76 24.38
C GLN A 303 -6.95 15.50 25.23
N ALA A 304 -7.99 15.47 26.08
CA ALA A 304 -8.26 14.33 26.95
C ALA A 304 -8.61 13.07 26.15
N LEU A 305 -9.57 13.17 25.24
CA LEU A 305 -10.02 12.05 24.41
C LEU A 305 -8.90 11.55 23.49
N GLY A 306 -8.13 12.47 22.90
CA GLY A 306 -6.98 12.15 22.07
C GLY A 306 -5.95 11.29 22.80
N SER A 307 -5.60 11.66 24.03
CA SER A 307 -4.67 10.90 24.89
C SER A 307 -5.19 9.48 25.16
N TRP A 308 -6.48 9.33 25.50
CA TRP A 308 -7.11 8.02 25.69
C TRP A 308 -7.11 7.18 24.41
N LEU A 309 -7.38 7.79 23.26
CA LEU A 309 -7.41 7.11 21.96
C LEU A 309 -6.03 6.61 21.53
N ILE A 310 -4.94 7.31 21.86
CA ILE A 310 -3.58 6.81 21.65
C ILE A 310 -3.36 5.52 22.45
N GLY A 311 -3.71 5.54 23.74
CA GLY A 311 -3.59 4.36 24.61
C GLY A 311 -4.44 3.18 24.13
N ALA A 312 -5.72 3.43 23.80
CA ALA A 312 -6.62 2.42 23.26
C ALA A 312 -6.14 1.88 21.90
N GLY A 313 -5.66 2.76 21.01
CA GLY A 313 -5.09 2.40 19.72
C GLY A 313 -3.86 1.50 19.84
N PHE A 314 -2.99 1.77 20.81
CA PHE A 314 -1.84 0.92 21.10
C PHE A 314 -2.25 -0.47 21.60
N ILE A 315 -3.22 -0.54 22.54
CA ILE A 315 -3.77 -1.81 23.02
C ILE A 315 -4.40 -2.58 21.86
N LEU A 316 -5.18 -1.91 21.01
CA LEU A 316 -5.78 -2.50 19.82
C LEU A 316 -4.70 -3.05 18.88
N PHE A 317 -3.63 -2.29 18.63
CA PHE A 317 -2.50 -2.74 17.81
C PHE A 317 -1.85 -4.02 18.36
N VAL A 318 -1.51 -4.06 19.65
CA VAL A 318 -0.89 -5.23 20.29
C VAL A 318 -1.84 -6.44 20.30
N THR A 319 -3.12 -6.22 20.64
CA THR A 319 -4.12 -7.30 20.69
C THR A 319 -4.38 -7.89 19.30
N TRP A 320 -4.50 -7.05 18.27
CA TRP A 320 -4.63 -7.50 16.88
C TRP A 320 -3.37 -8.18 16.37
N GLY A 321 -2.17 -7.68 16.71
CA GLY A 321 -0.91 -8.35 16.39
C GLY A 321 -0.84 -9.76 16.99
N ARG A 322 -1.23 -9.91 18.26
CA ARG A 322 -1.32 -11.22 18.92
C ARG A 322 -2.41 -12.10 18.29
N ARG A 323 -3.55 -11.53 17.92
CA ARG A 323 -4.64 -12.27 17.28
C ARG A 323 -4.24 -12.75 15.90
N ALA A 324 -3.55 -11.94 15.10
CA ALA A 324 -3.01 -12.32 13.80
C ALA A 324 -2.07 -13.54 13.88
N TYR A 325 -1.34 -13.67 14.99
CA TYR A 325 -0.47 -14.81 15.23
C TYR A 325 -1.25 -16.08 15.57
N LYS A 326 -2.37 -15.97 16.31
CA LYS A 326 -3.12 -17.11 16.86
C LYS A 326 -4.32 -17.57 16.02
N ASP A 327 -4.95 -16.67 15.26
CA ASP A 327 -6.23 -16.90 14.57
C ASP A 327 -6.01 -16.86 13.05
N ALA A 328 -6.34 -17.97 12.38
CA ALA A 328 -6.19 -18.10 10.93
C ALA A 328 -7.09 -17.14 10.14
N SER A 329 -8.28 -16.80 10.66
CA SER A 329 -9.19 -15.86 10.00
C SER A 329 -8.67 -14.42 10.07
N ALA A 330 -8.19 -14.01 11.26
CA ALA A 330 -7.57 -12.70 11.45
C ALA A 330 -6.28 -12.56 10.62
N ARG A 331 -5.48 -13.63 10.55
CA ARG A 331 -4.30 -13.69 9.69
C ARG A 331 -4.65 -13.55 8.21
N ARG A 332 -5.75 -14.15 7.74
CA ARG A 332 -6.20 -14.02 6.34
C ARG A 332 -6.56 -12.58 5.99
N THR A 333 -7.28 -11.88 6.88
CA THR A 333 -7.66 -10.47 6.65
C THR A 333 -6.44 -9.55 6.61
N ILE A 334 -5.50 -9.70 7.54
CA ILE A 334 -4.25 -8.93 7.56
C ILE A 334 -3.35 -9.31 6.38
N GLY A 335 -3.38 -10.59 5.99
CA GLY A 335 -2.63 -11.14 4.87
C GLY A 335 -2.90 -10.44 3.55
N ILE A 336 -4.13 -10.00 3.28
CA ILE A 336 -4.46 -9.27 2.03
C ILE A 336 -3.69 -7.95 1.93
N LEU A 337 -3.63 -7.16 3.01
CA LEU A 337 -2.86 -5.91 3.04
C LEU A 337 -1.36 -6.20 2.91
N TRP A 338 -0.91 -7.26 3.58
CA TRP A 338 0.47 -7.71 3.52
C TRP A 338 0.87 -8.19 2.12
N ASP A 339 0.00 -8.89 1.40
CA ASP A 339 0.25 -9.40 0.05
C ASP A 339 0.44 -8.26 -0.96
N VAL A 340 -0.27 -7.14 -0.80
CA VAL A 340 -0.05 -5.93 -1.61
C VAL A 340 1.27 -5.25 -1.23
N GLY A 341 1.57 -5.15 0.07
CA GLY A 341 2.80 -4.51 0.56
C GLY A 341 4.07 -5.31 0.24
N THR A 342 4.03 -6.63 0.34
CA THR A 342 5.15 -7.56 0.11
C THR A 342 5.26 -8.08 -1.31
N PHE A 343 4.39 -7.62 -2.21
CA PHE A 343 4.58 -7.86 -3.64
C PHE A 343 5.76 -7.05 -4.20
N TRP A 344 6.06 -5.89 -3.62
CA TRP A 344 7.10 -5.00 -4.11
C TRP A 344 8.47 -5.32 -3.52
N PRO A 345 9.55 -5.25 -4.32
CA PRO A 345 10.90 -5.50 -3.83
C PRO A 345 11.29 -4.48 -2.75
N ARG A 346 12.27 -4.83 -1.90
CA ARG A 346 12.79 -3.97 -0.82
C ARG A 346 13.60 -2.77 -1.29
N ALA A 347 13.37 -2.28 -2.51
CA ALA A 347 14.09 -1.17 -3.12
C ALA A 347 13.83 0.16 -2.40
N ALA A 348 12.62 0.37 -1.85
CA ALA A 348 12.21 1.67 -1.31
C ALA A 348 12.50 1.87 0.19
N HIS A 349 12.63 0.80 0.99
CA HIS A 349 12.90 0.93 2.42
C HIS A 349 13.65 -0.30 2.99
N PRO A 350 14.76 -0.11 3.73
CA PRO A 350 15.61 -1.22 4.18
C PRO A 350 14.95 -2.13 5.22
N PHE A 351 13.87 -1.67 5.87
CA PHE A 351 13.06 -2.47 6.80
C PHE A 351 11.77 -2.99 6.19
N ALA A 352 11.56 -2.81 4.87
CA ALA A 352 10.43 -3.45 4.21
C ALA A 352 10.55 -4.98 4.38
N PRO A 353 9.45 -5.68 4.68
CA PRO A 353 9.44 -7.13 4.75
C PRO A 353 9.95 -7.78 3.46
N PRO A 354 10.47 -9.03 3.53
CA PRO A 354 10.88 -9.77 2.34
C PRO A 354 9.75 -9.84 1.31
N CYS A 355 10.10 -9.65 0.04
CA CYS A 355 9.16 -9.70 -1.05
C CYS A 355 8.93 -11.14 -1.47
N TYR A 356 7.69 -11.63 -1.44
CA TYR A 356 7.41 -13.00 -1.91
C TYR A 356 7.47 -13.10 -3.44
N ALA A 357 7.25 -11.99 -4.17
CA ALA A 357 7.31 -11.98 -5.63
C ALA A 357 8.74 -12.20 -6.15
N GLU A 358 9.77 -11.86 -5.37
CA GLU A 358 11.19 -12.19 -5.66
C GLU A 358 11.42 -13.71 -5.78
N ARG A 359 10.53 -14.53 -5.23
CA ARG A 359 10.52 -15.99 -5.42
C ARG A 359 9.44 -16.44 -6.40
N ALA A 360 8.19 -16.02 -6.18
CA ALA A 360 7.04 -16.53 -6.92
C ALA A 360 7.09 -16.21 -8.42
N VAL A 361 7.54 -15.01 -8.81
CA VAL A 361 7.59 -14.59 -10.21
C VAL A 361 8.70 -15.34 -10.98
N PRO A 362 9.95 -15.43 -10.49
CA PRO A 362 10.98 -16.24 -11.15
C PRO A 362 10.61 -17.72 -11.25
N ASP A 363 10.07 -18.33 -10.19
CA ASP A 363 9.69 -19.75 -10.19
C ASP A 363 8.60 -20.04 -11.25
N LEU A 364 7.60 -19.17 -11.34
CA LEU A 364 6.54 -19.27 -12.34
C LEU A 364 7.09 -19.08 -13.76
N THR A 365 7.94 -18.08 -13.96
CA THR A 365 8.61 -17.79 -15.24
C THR A 365 9.46 -18.96 -15.70
N TRP A 366 10.27 -19.53 -14.78
CA TRP A 366 11.12 -20.69 -15.04
C TRP A 366 10.30 -21.90 -15.44
N ARG A 367 9.20 -22.18 -14.72
CA ARG A 367 8.29 -23.29 -15.04
C ARG A 367 7.67 -23.13 -16.42
N MET A 368 7.16 -21.94 -16.75
CA MET A 368 6.58 -21.65 -18.06
C MET A 368 7.63 -21.80 -19.17
N ALA A 369 8.80 -21.17 -19.02
CA ALA A 369 9.86 -21.21 -20.02
C ALA A 369 10.41 -22.62 -20.24
N THR A 370 10.60 -23.39 -19.16
CA THR A 370 11.09 -24.77 -19.25
C THR A 370 10.06 -25.65 -19.93
N TRP A 371 8.80 -25.61 -19.50
CA TRP A 371 7.75 -26.42 -20.11
C TRP A 371 7.57 -26.11 -21.60
N THR A 372 7.50 -24.83 -21.98
CA THR A 372 7.38 -24.41 -23.39
C THR A 372 8.59 -24.83 -24.24
N ARG A 373 9.82 -24.77 -23.70
CA ARG A 373 11.02 -25.23 -24.41
C ARG A 373 11.04 -26.75 -24.58
N THR A 374 10.74 -27.50 -23.52
CA THR A 374 10.81 -28.97 -23.55
C THR A 374 9.74 -29.58 -24.44
N THR A 375 8.53 -29.00 -24.44
CA THR A 375 7.37 -29.57 -25.17
C THR A 375 7.15 -28.93 -26.54
N GLY A 376 7.71 -27.75 -26.79
CA GLY A 376 7.33 -26.90 -27.91
C GLY A 376 5.89 -26.37 -27.82
N GLY A 377 5.16 -26.68 -26.75
CA GLY A 377 3.75 -26.41 -26.58
C GLY A 377 3.42 -24.95 -26.28
N ARG A 378 2.12 -24.66 -26.24
CA ARG A 378 1.55 -23.38 -25.83
C ARG A 378 0.69 -23.61 -24.58
N LEU A 379 0.58 -22.61 -23.70
CA LEU A 379 -0.07 -22.77 -22.40
C LEU A 379 -1.03 -21.62 -22.10
N VAL A 380 -2.05 -21.90 -21.28
CA VAL A 380 -2.90 -20.87 -20.67
C VAL A 380 -2.47 -20.67 -19.23
N LEU A 381 -2.14 -19.44 -18.87
CA LEU A 381 -1.86 -19.04 -17.50
C LEU A 381 -3.11 -18.43 -16.87
N SER A 382 -3.69 -19.13 -15.90
CA SER A 382 -4.88 -18.71 -15.17
C SER A 382 -4.49 -18.02 -13.86
N GLY A 383 -4.95 -16.79 -13.65
CA GLY A 383 -4.68 -16.00 -12.45
C GLY A 383 -5.94 -15.40 -11.81
N HIS A 384 -6.28 -15.87 -10.62
CA HIS A 384 -7.32 -15.29 -9.76
C HIS A 384 -6.75 -14.19 -8.89
N SER A 385 -7.44 -13.05 -8.74
CA SER A 385 -7.08 -12.04 -7.72
C SER A 385 -5.60 -11.64 -7.79
N GLN A 386 -4.84 -11.72 -6.69
CA GLN A 386 -3.39 -11.49 -6.65
C GLN A 386 -2.60 -12.38 -7.63
N GLY A 387 -3.09 -13.59 -7.93
CA GLY A 387 -2.54 -14.47 -8.96
C GLY A 387 -2.55 -13.85 -10.36
N SER A 388 -3.50 -12.95 -10.66
CA SER A 388 -3.48 -12.20 -11.94
C SER A 388 -2.31 -11.22 -12.02
N VAL A 389 -1.90 -10.63 -10.88
CA VAL A 389 -0.74 -9.73 -10.78
C VAL A 389 0.56 -10.52 -10.98
N LEU A 390 0.67 -11.68 -10.32
CA LEU A 390 1.78 -12.60 -10.52
C LEU A 390 1.85 -13.12 -11.97
N ALA A 391 0.70 -13.43 -12.57
CA ALA A 391 0.62 -13.90 -13.94
C ALA A 391 1.12 -12.85 -14.94
N ALA A 392 0.69 -11.59 -14.80
CA ALA A 392 1.18 -10.48 -15.60
C ALA A 392 2.69 -10.26 -15.41
N ALA A 393 3.15 -10.24 -14.15
CA ALA A 393 4.57 -10.08 -13.82
C ALA A 393 5.45 -11.18 -14.42
N ALA A 394 5.04 -12.45 -14.32
CA ALA A 394 5.77 -13.58 -14.90
C ALA A 394 5.74 -13.56 -16.44
N ALA A 395 4.62 -13.19 -17.05
CA ALA A 395 4.53 -13.06 -18.50
C ALA A 395 5.50 -12.00 -19.05
N TRP A 396 5.67 -10.86 -18.37
CA TRP A 396 6.67 -9.85 -18.74
C TRP A 396 8.12 -10.34 -18.62
N GLN A 397 8.42 -11.30 -17.76
CA GLN A 397 9.77 -11.85 -17.62
C GLN A 397 10.13 -12.91 -18.67
N LEU A 398 9.16 -13.45 -19.41
CA LEU A 398 9.43 -14.37 -20.51
C LEU A 398 10.11 -13.67 -21.70
N GLN A 399 10.96 -14.40 -22.42
CA GLN A 399 11.47 -13.93 -23.71
C GLN A 399 10.32 -13.66 -24.70
N PRO A 400 10.42 -12.66 -25.60
CA PRO A 400 9.32 -12.30 -26.51
C PRO A 400 8.75 -13.48 -27.33
N SER A 401 9.61 -14.38 -27.79
CA SER A 401 9.23 -15.58 -28.55
C SER A 401 8.43 -16.59 -27.74
N LEU A 402 8.71 -16.72 -26.44
CA LEU A 402 7.98 -17.60 -25.52
C LEU A 402 6.70 -16.94 -25.01
N ARG A 403 6.72 -15.62 -24.79
CA ARG A 403 5.55 -14.86 -24.35
C ARG A 403 4.40 -14.95 -25.35
N LYS A 404 4.71 -15.01 -26.66
CA LYS A 404 3.76 -15.26 -27.75
C LYS A 404 3.15 -16.67 -27.79
N ARG A 405 3.54 -17.55 -26.88
CA ARG A 405 2.99 -18.91 -26.74
C ARG A 405 2.09 -19.04 -25.51
N VAL A 406 1.82 -17.93 -24.83
CA VAL A 406 1.04 -17.87 -23.60
C VAL A 406 -0.29 -17.18 -23.87
N GLY A 407 -1.37 -17.85 -23.50
CA GLY A 407 -2.68 -17.22 -23.30
C GLY A 407 -2.87 -16.84 -21.82
N LEU A 408 -3.47 -15.68 -21.56
CA LEU A 408 -3.77 -15.23 -20.19
C LEU A 408 -5.28 -15.36 -19.92
N LEU A 409 -5.62 -15.97 -18.78
CA LEU A 409 -6.98 -15.99 -18.24
C LEU A 409 -6.97 -15.35 -16.85
N THR A 410 -7.37 -14.10 -16.75
CA THR A 410 -7.44 -13.38 -15.46
C THR A 410 -8.88 -13.31 -14.97
N TYR A 411 -9.08 -13.34 -13.66
CA TYR A 411 -10.43 -13.24 -13.10
C TYR A 411 -10.42 -12.76 -11.67
N GLY A 412 -11.46 -12.00 -11.30
CA GLY A 412 -11.45 -11.22 -10.06
C GLY A 412 -10.21 -10.32 -9.97
N SER A 413 -9.73 -9.78 -11.10
CA SER A 413 -8.39 -9.20 -11.18
C SER A 413 -8.32 -7.78 -10.61
N PRO A 414 -7.41 -7.50 -9.64
CA PRO A 414 -7.15 -6.15 -9.15
C PRO A 414 -6.15 -5.37 -10.02
N LEU A 415 -5.75 -5.90 -11.19
CA LEU A 415 -4.72 -5.33 -12.05
C LEU A 415 -5.00 -3.87 -12.41
N GLU A 416 -6.18 -3.55 -12.93
CA GLU A 416 -6.54 -2.16 -13.20
C GLU A 416 -7.04 -1.47 -11.93
N ARG A 417 -8.01 -2.10 -11.25
CA ARG A 417 -8.80 -1.47 -10.19
C ARG A 417 -8.01 -1.04 -8.96
N LEU A 418 -6.87 -1.70 -8.70
CA LEU A 418 -5.94 -1.40 -7.62
C LEU A 418 -4.56 -1.08 -8.16
N TYR A 419 -3.89 -2.06 -8.79
CA TYR A 419 -2.47 -1.94 -9.13
C TYR A 419 -2.21 -0.83 -10.16
N GLY A 420 -3.03 -0.74 -11.22
CA GLY A 420 -2.87 0.26 -12.26
C GLY A 420 -3.12 1.68 -11.79
N ARG A 421 -3.91 1.85 -10.73
CA ARG A 421 -4.15 3.18 -10.12
C ARG A 421 -3.01 3.61 -9.21
N TRP A 422 -2.51 2.71 -8.37
CA TRP A 422 -1.47 3.03 -7.36
C TRP A 422 -0.04 2.89 -7.88
N PHE A 423 0.17 2.05 -8.90
CA PHE A 423 1.47 1.72 -9.50
C PHE A 423 1.39 1.78 -11.04
N PRO A 424 1.03 2.95 -11.61
CA PRO A 424 0.76 3.10 -13.04
C PRO A 424 1.99 2.87 -13.93
N ALA A 425 3.20 3.04 -13.40
CA ALA A 425 4.41 2.76 -14.17
C ALA A 425 4.56 1.27 -14.52
N GLN A 426 4.09 0.38 -13.64
CA GLN A 426 4.18 -1.07 -13.84
C GLN A 426 2.88 -1.68 -14.35
N PHE A 427 1.72 -1.21 -13.88
CA PHE A 427 0.41 -1.79 -14.19
C PHE A 427 -0.57 -0.79 -14.82
N GLY A 428 -0.09 0.35 -15.31
CA GLY A 428 -0.93 1.34 -15.99
C GLY A 428 -1.44 0.86 -17.35
N PRO A 429 -2.33 1.65 -17.99
CA PRO A 429 -2.94 1.27 -19.26
C PRO A 429 -1.93 0.93 -20.36
N ASP A 430 -0.83 1.67 -20.45
CA ASP A 430 0.20 1.44 -21.48
C ASP A 430 0.93 0.12 -21.27
N ALA A 431 1.29 -0.20 -20.02
CA ALA A 431 1.96 -1.45 -19.66
C ALA A 431 1.05 -2.66 -19.90
N LEU A 432 -0.23 -2.56 -19.52
CA LEU A 432 -1.22 -3.61 -19.74
C LEU A 432 -1.58 -3.76 -21.23
N ALA A 433 -1.67 -2.66 -21.98
CA ALA A 433 -1.84 -2.71 -23.44
C ALA A 433 -0.62 -3.35 -24.13
N ALA A 434 0.59 -3.05 -23.66
CA ALA A 434 1.81 -3.70 -24.13
C ALA A 434 1.79 -5.21 -23.82
N LEU A 435 1.38 -5.60 -22.62
CA LEU A 435 1.21 -7.02 -22.26
C LEU A 435 0.25 -7.72 -23.24
N HIS A 436 -0.92 -7.13 -23.46
CA HIS A 436 -1.94 -7.66 -24.37
C HIS A 436 -1.41 -7.85 -25.78
N ARG A 437 -0.64 -6.88 -26.30
CA ARG A 437 0.01 -7.00 -27.62
C ARG A 437 1.12 -8.05 -27.65
N GLN A 438 1.68 -8.47 -26.52
CA GLN A 438 2.86 -9.32 -26.46
C GLN A 438 2.53 -10.79 -26.12
N VAL A 439 1.43 -11.06 -25.44
CA VAL A 439 0.87 -12.41 -25.30
C VAL A 439 0.13 -12.83 -26.59
N ASP A 440 -0.28 -14.10 -26.69
CA ASP A 440 -1.06 -14.59 -27.84
C ASP A 440 -2.52 -14.15 -27.75
N CYS A 441 -3.11 -14.36 -26.57
CA CYS A 441 -4.49 -14.02 -26.26
C CYS A 441 -4.66 -13.73 -24.77
N TRP A 442 -5.63 -12.88 -24.43
CA TRP A 442 -5.96 -12.57 -23.05
C TRP A 442 -7.48 -12.42 -22.89
N ARG A 443 -8.04 -13.10 -21.89
CA ARG A 443 -9.40 -12.93 -21.40
C ARG A 443 -9.42 -12.56 -19.91
N ASN A 444 -10.25 -11.61 -19.55
CA ASN A 444 -10.54 -11.22 -18.16
C ASN A 444 -12.01 -11.44 -17.81
N LEU A 445 -12.28 -12.15 -16.71
CA LEU A 445 -13.62 -12.40 -16.19
C LEU A 445 -13.86 -11.63 -14.89
N TYR A 446 -14.97 -10.92 -14.77
CA TYR A 446 -15.28 -10.13 -13.58
C TYR A 446 -16.78 -10.10 -13.31
N ARG A 447 -17.14 -9.86 -12.04
CA ARG A 447 -18.52 -9.68 -11.58
C ARG A 447 -18.72 -8.26 -11.04
N ARG A 448 -19.94 -7.73 -11.18
CA ARG A 448 -20.30 -6.41 -10.60
C ARG A 448 -20.36 -6.42 -9.07
N THR A 449 -20.50 -7.60 -8.47
CA THR A 449 -20.54 -7.86 -7.03
C THR A 449 -19.15 -8.03 -6.42
N ASP A 450 -18.09 -8.16 -7.24
CA ASP A 450 -16.73 -8.33 -6.76
C ASP A 450 -16.16 -6.99 -6.25
N PRO A 451 -15.78 -6.87 -4.96
CA PRO A 451 -15.22 -5.64 -4.41
C PRO A 451 -13.75 -5.42 -4.77
N ILE A 452 -13.04 -6.41 -5.32
CA ILE A 452 -11.60 -6.37 -5.58
C ILE A 452 -11.34 -6.40 -7.08
N GLY A 453 -11.95 -7.36 -7.76
CA GLY A 453 -11.83 -7.57 -9.21
C GLY A 453 -12.60 -6.53 -10.01
N GLY A 454 -12.17 -6.31 -11.25
CA GLY A 454 -12.88 -5.44 -12.18
C GLY A 454 -12.44 -5.65 -13.63
N PRO A 455 -13.02 -4.88 -14.56
CA PRO A 455 -12.56 -4.85 -15.95
C PRO A 455 -11.14 -4.27 -16.02
N ILE A 456 -10.33 -4.74 -16.96
CA ILE A 456 -9.02 -4.15 -17.28
C ILE A 456 -9.20 -2.85 -18.06
N GLY A 457 -10.25 -2.76 -18.88
CA GLY A 457 -10.67 -1.53 -19.55
C GLY A 457 -9.65 -0.98 -20.55
N LEU A 458 -8.97 -1.88 -21.28
CA LEU A 458 -8.06 -1.53 -22.37
C LEU A 458 -8.84 -1.05 -23.61
N PRO A 459 -8.38 0.01 -24.29
CA PRO A 459 -9.01 0.49 -25.52
C PRO A 459 -8.93 -0.57 -26.63
N GLY A 460 -10.03 -0.73 -27.38
CA GLY A 460 -10.30 -1.84 -28.30
C GLY A 460 -9.52 -1.86 -29.62
N GLU A 461 -8.34 -1.26 -29.69
CA GLU A 461 -7.56 -1.20 -30.94
C GLU A 461 -6.60 -2.38 -31.13
N CYS A 462 -6.48 -3.27 -30.15
CA CYS A 462 -5.56 -4.41 -30.19
C CYS A 462 -6.34 -5.74 -30.08
N GLY A 463 -6.81 -6.33 -31.17
CA GLY A 463 -7.38 -7.69 -31.16
C GLY A 463 -8.71 -7.87 -30.37
N PRO A 464 -9.12 -9.12 -30.06
CA PRO A 464 -10.37 -9.35 -29.33
C PRO A 464 -10.31 -8.71 -27.95
N ARG A 465 -11.45 -8.16 -27.51
CA ARG A 465 -11.60 -7.47 -26.22
C ARG A 465 -11.04 -8.33 -25.10
N VAL A 466 -10.22 -7.77 -24.21
CA VAL A 466 -9.70 -8.51 -23.05
C VAL A 466 -10.84 -8.85 -22.09
N ASP A 467 -11.70 -7.88 -21.79
CA ASP A 467 -12.79 -8.07 -20.85
C ASP A 467 -13.96 -8.83 -21.47
N HIS A 468 -14.39 -9.91 -20.81
CA HIS A 468 -15.71 -10.50 -21.04
C HIS A 468 -16.79 -9.53 -20.50
N PRO A 469 -18.02 -9.53 -21.04
CA PRO A 469 -19.16 -8.93 -20.35
C PRO A 469 -19.23 -9.36 -18.88
N ALA A 470 -19.70 -8.49 -17.99
CA ALA A 470 -19.74 -8.82 -16.57
C ALA A 470 -20.56 -10.11 -16.34
N LEU A 471 -19.98 -11.07 -15.64
CA LEU A 471 -20.67 -12.31 -15.29
C LEU A 471 -21.84 -11.98 -14.34
N LEU A 472 -22.96 -12.69 -14.54
CA LEU A 472 -24.08 -12.63 -13.62
C LEU A 472 -23.66 -13.21 -12.27
N ASP A 473 -24.04 -12.53 -11.19
CA ASP A 473 -23.81 -13.01 -9.83
C ASP A 473 -24.96 -12.53 -8.92
N PRO A 474 -25.81 -13.45 -8.45
CA PRO A 474 -25.75 -14.92 -8.61
C PRO A 474 -25.90 -15.43 -10.06
N LEU A 475 -25.45 -16.66 -10.31
CA LEU A 475 -25.54 -17.31 -11.64
C LEU A 475 -26.99 -17.43 -12.14
N ALA A 476 -27.92 -17.73 -11.23
CA ALA A 476 -29.36 -17.74 -11.48
C ALA A 476 -30.08 -16.81 -10.50
N TYR A 477 -31.10 -16.10 -10.98
CA TYR A 477 -31.89 -15.23 -10.10
C TYR A 477 -32.69 -16.07 -9.11
N GLY A 478 -33.70 -16.84 -9.50
CA GLY A 478 -34.40 -17.74 -8.58
C GLY A 478 -33.92 -19.19 -8.62
N ARG A 479 -34.89 -20.11 -8.60
CA ARG A 479 -34.65 -21.55 -8.74
C ARG A 479 -34.93 -21.94 -10.18
N THR A 480 -34.05 -22.74 -10.77
CA THR A 480 -34.26 -23.35 -12.08
C THR A 480 -34.07 -24.86 -11.98
N GLU A 481 -34.41 -25.61 -13.03
CA GLU A 481 -34.13 -27.06 -13.06
C GLU A 481 -32.63 -27.38 -12.88
N GLN A 482 -31.77 -26.52 -13.44
CA GLN A 482 -30.31 -26.63 -13.32
C GLN A 482 -29.79 -26.09 -11.98
N HIS A 483 -30.54 -25.19 -11.34
CA HIS A 483 -30.21 -24.56 -10.05
C HIS A 483 -31.41 -24.66 -9.09
N PRO A 484 -31.70 -25.86 -8.55
CA PRO A 484 -32.89 -26.09 -7.72
C PRO A 484 -32.81 -25.37 -6.36
N LEU A 485 -31.61 -25.02 -5.93
CA LEU A 485 -31.36 -24.17 -4.77
C LEU A 485 -31.04 -22.74 -5.24
N PRO A 486 -31.51 -21.70 -4.51
CA PRO A 486 -31.21 -20.32 -4.88
C PRO A 486 -29.70 -20.09 -4.94
N ALA A 487 -29.18 -19.71 -6.10
CA ALA A 487 -27.74 -19.52 -6.28
C ALA A 487 -27.19 -18.47 -5.29
N PRO A 488 -26.02 -18.70 -4.66
CA PRO A 488 -25.42 -17.74 -3.75
C PRO A 488 -24.85 -16.53 -4.50
N ILE A 489 -24.72 -15.39 -3.81
CA ILE A 489 -23.94 -14.25 -4.30
C ILE A 489 -22.47 -14.54 -3.97
N LEU A 490 -21.65 -14.78 -4.98
CA LEU A 490 -20.29 -15.28 -4.84
C LEU A 490 -19.24 -14.15 -4.71
N GLY A 491 -19.51 -12.98 -5.29
CA GLY A 491 -18.61 -11.83 -5.28
C GLY A 491 -17.24 -12.18 -5.85
N HIS A 492 -16.20 -12.14 -4.99
CA HIS A 492 -14.81 -12.38 -5.38
C HIS A 492 -14.41 -13.87 -5.46
N GLY A 493 -15.23 -14.79 -4.95
CA GLY A 493 -14.92 -16.22 -4.89
C GLY A 493 -15.45 -17.01 -6.10
N ASP A 494 -15.05 -18.28 -6.22
CA ASP A 494 -15.69 -19.29 -7.09
C ASP A 494 -15.96 -18.85 -8.54
N TYR A 495 -14.99 -18.18 -9.16
CA TYR A 495 -15.05 -17.87 -10.60
C TYR A 495 -14.92 -19.15 -11.44
N GLN A 496 -14.15 -20.14 -10.98
CA GLN A 496 -13.93 -21.38 -11.71
C GLN A 496 -15.16 -22.30 -11.75
N ALA A 497 -16.14 -22.06 -10.86
CA ALA A 497 -17.42 -22.77 -10.85
C ALA A 497 -18.42 -22.18 -11.87
N ASP A 498 -18.13 -21.02 -12.44
CA ASP A 498 -18.95 -20.38 -13.47
C ASP A 498 -18.75 -21.10 -14.82
N PRO A 499 -19.81 -21.52 -15.54
CA PRO A 499 -19.66 -22.20 -16.83
C PRO A 499 -18.83 -21.40 -17.84
N VAL A 500 -18.95 -20.08 -17.83
CA VAL A 500 -18.20 -19.18 -18.73
C VAL A 500 -16.69 -19.31 -18.52
N PHE A 501 -16.24 -19.66 -17.32
CA PHE A 501 -14.83 -19.90 -17.05
C PHE A 501 -14.28 -21.06 -17.90
N ALA A 502 -15.01 -22.17 -17.94
CA ALA A 502 -14.61 -23.33 -18.72
C ALA A 502 -14.66 -23.03 -20.22
N GLU A 503 -15.73 -22.37 -20.69
CA GLU A 503 -15.90 -21.97 -22.10
C GLU A 503 -14.76 -21.07 -22.60
N GLU A 504 -14.42 -20.03 -21.84
CA GLU A 504 -13.35 -19.11 -22.19
C GLU A 504 -11.97 -19.75 -22.09
N ARG A 505 -11.76 -20.65 -21.12
CA ARG A 505 -10.52 -21.45 -21.04
C ARG A 505 -10.35 -22.32 -22.29
N GLU A 506 -11.39 -23.05 -22.70
CA GLU A 506 -11.34 -23.88 -23.90
C GLU A 506 -11.16 -23.04 -25.17
N THR A 507 -11.78 -21.86 -25.24
CA THR A 507 -11.60 -20.91 -26.34
C THR A 507 -10.16 -20.43 -26.45
N LEU A 508 -9.52 -20.08 -25.31
CA LEU A 508 -8.11 -19.72 -25.28
C LEU A 508 -7.21 -20.90 -25.70
N LEU A 509 -7.49 -22.11 -25.19
CA LEU A 509 -6.73 -23.31 -25.58
C LEU A 509 -6.87 -23.63 -27.07
N ALA A 510 -8.07 -23.52 -27.63
CA ALA A 510 -8.34 -23.73 -29.05
C ALA A 510 -7.58 -22.72 -29.92
N ARG A 511 -7.58 -21.44 -29.52
CA ARG A 511 -6.83 -20.38 -30.21
C ARG A 511 -5.31 -20.61 -30.16
N LEU A 512 -4.82 -21.19 -29.07
CA LEU A 512 -3.41 -21.55 -28.94
C LEU A 512 -3.04 -22.80 -29.74
N LYS A 513 -3.95 -23.59 -30.30
CA LYS A 513 -3.53 -24.73 -31.14
C LYS A 513 -2.84 -24.21 -32.40
N PRO A 514 -1.64 -24.71 -32.77
CA PRO A 514 -1.04 -24.39 -34.06
C PRO A 514 -2.02 -24.77 -35.17
N GLY A 515 -2.30 -23.85 -36.10
CA GLY A 515 -3.01 -24.22 -37.33
C GLY A 515 -2.24 -25.34 -38.02
N VAL A 516 -2.86 -26.52 -38.17
CA VAL A 516 -2.35 -27.56 -39.07
C VAL A 516 -2.30 -26.92 -40.46
N PRO A 517 -1.15 -26.90 -41.15
CA PRO A 517 -1.12 -26.48 -42.55
C PRO A 517 -2.12 -27.32 -43.31
N GLN A 518 -3.13 -26.70 -43.94
CA GLN A 518 -3.96 -27.41 -44.90
C GLN A 518 -3.02 -28.03 -45.95
N PRO A 519 -3.21 -29.30 -46.34
CA PRO A 519 -2.47 -29.88 -47.46
C PRO A 519 -2.62 -28.94 -48.65
N ARG A 520 -1.50 -28.57 -49.28
CA ARG A 520 -1.56 -27.93 -50.61
C ARG A 520 -2.45 -28.82 -51.49
N PRO A 521 -3.46 -28.27 -52.18
CA PRO A 521 -4.19 -29.05 -53.16
C PRO A 521 -3.16 -29.62 -54.13
N GLU A 522 -3.22 -30.94 -54.33
CA GLU A 522 -2.39 -31.66 -55.28
C GLU A 522 -2.45 -30.93 -56.62
N GLY A 523 -1.27 -30.73 -57.20
CA GLY A 523 -1.12 -30.00 -58.45
C GLY A 523 -2.06 -30.54 -59.51
N GLU A 524 -2.70 -29.62 -60.25
CA GLU A 524 -3.41 -29.92 -61.47
C GLU A 524 -2.53 -30.81 -62.39
N PRO A 525 -3.11 -31.83 -63.04
CA PRO A 525 -2.36 -32.65 -63.98
C PRO A 525 -1.93 -31.76 -65.14
N GLN A 526 -0.61 -31.56 -65.27
CA GLN A 526 -0.02 -30.97 -66.47
C GLN A 526 -0.46 -31.78 -67.69
N GLY A 527 -1.30 -31.17 -68.52
CA GLY A 527 -1.65 -31.67 -69.83
C GLY A 527 -0.39 -31.83 -70.68
N SER A 528 0.02 -33.09 -70.87
CA SER A 528 0.99 -33.49 -71.88
C SER A 528 0.38 -33.25 -73.27
N SER A 529 0.59 -32.06 -73.81
CA SER A 529 0.52 -31.83 -75.26
C SER A 529 1.87 -32.23 -75.86
N GLY A 530 1.84 -33.32 -76.63
CA GLY A 530 3.03 -33.82 -77.31
C GLY A 530 3.53 -32.87 -78.39
N ARG A 531 4.83 -32.89 -78.61
CA ARG A 531 5.42 -32.71 -79.95
C ARG A 531 6.74 -33.47 -80.05
N SER A 532 6.72 -34.42 -80.99
CA SER A 532 7.83 -35.17 -81.54
C SER A 532 8.90 -34.25 -82.16
N SER A 533 10.17 -34.62 -82.02
CA SER A 533 11.26 -34.37 -82.98
C SER A 533 12.49 -35.21 -82.61
N ALA A 534 12.92 -36.05 -83.56
CA ALA A 534 14.17 -36.83 -83.68
C ALA A 534 14.35 -38.06 -82.78
#